data_AF-A0A971YP93-F1
#
_entry.id   AF-A0A971YP93-F1
#
_cell.length_a   1.000
_cell.length_b   1.000
_cell.length_c   1.000
_cell.angle_alpha   90.00
_cell.angle_beta   90.00
_cell.angle_gamma   90.00
#
_symmetry.space_group_name_H-M   'P 1'
#
loop_
_entity.id
_entity.type
_entity.pdbx_description
1 polymer ?
#
loop_
_entity_poly.entity_id
_entity_poly.type
_entity_poly.pdbx_seq_one_letter_code
_entity_poly.pdbx_strand_id
1 'polypeptide(L)'
;EYARNVLEEALGTQRALDIINRLTASLQVRPFDFARKTDASQLLNFIQNEHPQTIALVTAYLQPEQAAAILSALPAEKQIDVAKRMALMDSTSPDVIREVEQVLERKLSSLASQEYARAGGVESVVKVLNAVDRGTEKTILEALTREEPELAEEIKRRLFTFEDIVQLDDRAVMRVLREVDLNRDLPLALKVASEDVRRKIYKNLSKRAVETLQEEMGYLGPVRLRDVEEAQQKIVNIVRKLEESGEIVVVRGGEDELVV
;
A
#
# COMPACT_ATOMS: atom_id res chain seq x y z
N GLU A 1 25.25 24.13 -20.46
CA GLU A 1 26.26 24.99 -21.13
C GLU A 1 27.56 25.11 -20.34
N TYR A 2 27.54 25.40 -19.04
CA TYR A 2 28.77 25.52 -18.22
C TYR A 2 29.74 24.34 -18.35
N ALA A 3 29.27 23.10 -18.22
CA ALA A 3 30.10 21.90 -18.34
C ALA A 3 30.71 21.72 -19.75
N ARG A 4 30.06 22.20 -20.80
CA ARG A 4 30.55 22.11 -22.18
C ARG A 4 31.73 23.07 -22.39
N ASN A 5 31.61 24.30 -21.92
CA ASN A 5 32.67 25.30 -22.04
C ASN A 5 33.93 24.89 -21.26
N VAL A 6 33.75 24.33 -20.06
CA VAL A 6 34.87 23.81 -19.24
C VAL A 6 35.57 22.63 -19.93
N LEU A 7 34.82 21.73 -20.59
CA LEU A 7 35.39 20.61 -21.35
C LEU A 7 36.11 21.07 -22.62
N GLU A 8 35.56 22.04 -23.35
CA GLU A 8 36.17 22.61 -24.55
C GLU A 8 37.48 23.34 -24.23
N GLU A 9 37.55 24.07 -23.11
CA GLU A 9 38.77 24.74 -22.64
C GLU A 9 39.84 23.76 -22.13
N ALA A 10 39.44 22.68 -21.44
CA ALA A 10 40.39 21.73 -20.83
C ALA A 10 40.96 20.69 -21.81
N LEU A 11 40.19 20.29 -22.83
CA LEU A 11 40.51 19.14 -23.70
C LEU A 11 40.54 19.46 -25.19
N GLY A 12 40.17 20.69 -25.57
CA GLY A 12 40.05 21.14 -26.95
C GLY A 12 38.73 20.74 -27.60
N THR A 13 38.24 21.59 -28.51
CA THR A 13 36.88 21.52 -29.08
C THR A 13 36.53 20.17 -29.69
N GLN A 14 37.48 19.54 -30.41
CA GLN A 14 37.26 18.26 -31.08
C GLN A 14 37.05 17.10 -30.07
N ARG A 15 37.89 17.01 -29.04
CA ARG A 15 37.81 15.93 -28.02
C ARG A 15 36.66 16.16 -27.06
N ALA A 16 36.34 17.40 -26.73
CA ALA A 16 35.17 17.74 -25.95
C ALA A 16 33.89 17.33 -26.69
N LEU A 17 33.78 17.60 -27.99
CA LEU A 17 32.66 17.14 -28.83
C LEU A 17 32.57 15.61 -28.88
N ASP A 18 33.68 14.90 -29.05
CA ASP A 18 33.68 13.43 -29.05
C ASP A 18 33.26 12.84 -27.70
N ILE A 19 33.71 13.42 -26.60
CA ILE A 19 33.34 13.01 -25.24
C ILE A 19 31.87 13.32 -24.97
N ILE A 20 31.38 14.49 -25.37
CA ILE A 20 29.97 14.87 -25.25
C ILE A 20 29.11 13.95 -26.11
N ASN A 21 29.51 13.64 -27.34
CA ASN A 21 28.77 12.72 -28.22
C ASN A 21 28.77 11.29 -27.66
N ARG A 22 29.88 10.81 -27.10
CA ARG A 22 29.94 9.51 -26.40
C ARG A 22 29.11 9.48 -25.12
N LEU A 23 29.17 10.53 -24.32
CA LEU A 23 28.34 10.68 -23.12
C LEU A 23 26.86 10.72 -23.48
N THR A 24 26.49 11.49 -24.51
CA THR A 24 25.12 11.60 -25.03
C THR A 24 24.65 10.25 -25.59
N ALA A 25 25.52 9.50 -26.27
CA ALA A 25 25.23 8.14 -26.72
C ALA A 25 25.05 7.15 -25.55
N SER A 26 25.85 7.26 -24.49
CA SER A 26 25.71 6.44 -23.27
C SER A 26 24.55 6.85 -22.36
N LEU A 27 24.10 8.11 -22.48
CA LEU A 27 22.96 8.69 -21.77
C LEU A 27 21.68 8.63 -22.59
N GLN A 28 21.66 7.94 -23.74
CA GLN A 28 20.42 7.69 -24.45
C GLN A 28 19.55 6.75 -23.61
N VAL A 29 18.72 7.36 -22.77
CA VAL A 29 17.53 6.75 -22.21
C VAL A 29 16.78 6.13 -23.38
N ARG A 30 16.55 4.82 -23.31
CA ARG A 30 15.76 4.13 -24.33
C ARG A 30 14.39 4.81 -24.39
N PRO A 31 13.92 5.23 -25.58
CA PRO A 31 12.59 5.79 -25.69
C PRO A 31 11.55 4.87 -25.06
N PHE A 32 10.60 5.45 -24.35
CA PHE A 32 9.51 4.78 -23.65
C PHE A 32 9.97 3.86 -22.50
N ASP A 33 11.11 4.15 -21.84
CA ASP A 33 11.58 3.31 -20.73
C ASP A 33 10.58 3.27 -19.55
N PHE A 34 9.82 4.35 -19.31
CA PHE A 34 8.75 4.34 -18.31
C PHE A 34 7.65 3.35 -18.70
N ALA A 35 7.26 3.29 -19.98
CA ALA A 35 6.16 2.46 -20.44
C ALA A 35 6.52 0.98 -20.30
N ARG A 36 7.79 0.62 -20.50
CA ARG A 36 8.29 -0.75 -20.26
C ARG A 36 8.13 -1.21 -18.82
N LYS A 37 8.00 -0.30 -17.86
CA LYS A 37 7.81 -0.57 -16.42
C LYS A 37 6.34 -0.47 -15.98
N THR A 38 5.45 -0.04 -16.86
CA THR A 38 4.01 0.13 -16.58
C THR A 38 3.24 -1.14 -16.95
N ASP A 39 2.17 -1.43 -16.23
CA ASP A 39 1.26 -2.53 -16.56
C ASP A 39 0.59 -2.34 -17.93
N ALA A 40 0.49 -3.43 -18.69
CA ALA A 40 -0.04 -3.40 -20.07
C ALA A 40 -1.50 -2.90 -20.14
N SER A 41 -2.32 -3.23 -19.13
CA SER A 41 -3.71 -2.77 -19.02
C SER A 41 -3.80 -1.25 -18.80
N GLN A 42 -2.91 -0.70 -17.97
CA GLN A 42 -2.83 0.74 -17.74
C GLN A 42 -2.41 1.46 -19.02
N LEU A 43 -1.36 1.00 -19.71
CA LEU A 43 -0.94 1.56 -20.99
C LEU A 43 -2.05 1.52 -22.04
N LEU A 44 -2.74 0.38 -22.15
CA LEU A 44 -3.86 0.20 -23.07
C LEU A 44 -4.92 1.28 -22.87
N ASN A 45 -5.29 1.59 -21.62
CA ASN A 45 -6.31 2.60 -21.33
C ASN A 45 -5.98 3.97 -21.94
N PHE A 46 -4.70 4.32 -22.00
CA PHE A 46 -4.26 5.60 -22.58
C PHE A 46 -4.18 5.58 -24.09
N ILE A 47 -3.74 4.48 -24.68
CA ILE A 47 -3.43 4.44 -26.11
C ILE A 47 -4.54 3.82 -26.97
N GLN A 48 -5.52 3.11 -26.39
CA GLN A 48 -6.57 2.41 -27.14
C GLN A 48 -7.41 3.32 -28.04
N ASN A 49 -7.54 4.60 -27.67
CA ASN A 49 -8.30 5.61 -28.43
C ASN A 49 -7.42 6.45 -29.37
N GLU A 50 -6.10 6.25 -29.35
CA GLU A 50 -5.16 6.96 -30.21
C GLU A 50 -5.18 6.40 -31.64
N HIS A 51 -4.55 7.14 -32.56
CA HIS A 51 -4.41 6.72 -33.95
C HIS A 51 -3.56 5.43 -34.05
N PRO A 52 -3.87 4.47 -34.95
CA PRO A 52 -3.12 3.21 -35.08
C PRO A 52 -1.61 3.37 -35.27
N GLN A 53 -1.16 4.48 -35.88
CA GLN A 53 0.27 4.80 -36.01
C GLN A 53 0.92 5.10 -34.66
N THR A 54 0.24 5.83 -33.77
CA THR A 54 0.73 6.15 -32.43
C THR A 54 0.81 4.91 -31.58
N ILE A 55 -0.23 4.06 -31.65
CA ILE A 55 -0.24 2.77 -30.96
C ILE A 55 0.93 1.91 -31.44
N ALA A 56 1.10 1.77 -32.76
CA ALA A 56 2.20 1.00 -33.36
C ALA A 56 3.58 1.51 -32.92
N LEU A 57 3.76 2.84 -32.88
CA LEU A 57 5.00 3.46 -32.42
C LEU A 57 5.28 3.07 -30.98
N VAL A 58 4.33 3.27 -30.06
CA VAL A 58 4.51 2.94 -28.64
C VAL A 58 4.78 1.44 -28.47
N THR A 59 3.96 0.57 -29.07
CA THR A 59 4.09 -0.89 -28.93
C THR A 59 5.39 -1.44 -29.50
N ALA A 60 5.99 -0.81 -30.51
CA ALA A 60 7.28 -1.22 -31.06
C ALA A 60 8.47 -1.04 -30.09
N TYR A 61 8.34 -0.18 -29.08
CA TYR A 61 9.35 0.05 -28.05
C TYR A 61 9.09 -0.72 -26.73
N LEU A 62 7.98 -1.45 -26.63
CA LEU A 62 7.63 -2.25 -25.45
C LEU A 62 8.28 -3.65 -25.47
N GLN A 63 8.20 -4.36 -24.35
CA GLN A 63 8.57 -5.78 -24.30
C GLN A 63 7.55 -6.61 -25.11
N PRO A 64 7.98 -7.70 -25.79
CA PRO A 64 7.09 -8.51 -26.62
C PRO A 64 5.81 -8.98 -25.91
N GLU A 65 5.91 -9.33 -24.64
CA GLU A 65 4.80 -9.80 -23.81
C GLU A 65 3.78 -8.68 -23.56
N GLN A 66 4.25 -7.46 -23.24
CA GLN A 66 3.42 -6.27 -23.06
C GLN A 66 2.74 -5.86 -24.37
N ALA A 67 3.50 -5.84 -25.47
CA ALA A 67 2.99 -5.52 -26.79
C ALA A 67 1.91 -6.51 -27.24
N ALA A 68 2.12 -7.81 -27.01
CA ALA A 68 1.15 -8.86 -27.32
C ALA A 68 -0.16 -8.70 -26.51
N ALA A 69 -0.05 -8.38 -25.22
CA ALA A 69 -1.21 -8.14 -24.36
C ALA A 69 -2.03 -6.93 -24.82
N ILE A 70 -1.35 -5.82 -25.15
CA ILE A 70 -2.01 -4.61 -25.69
C ILE A 70 -2.68 -4.92 -27.03
N LEU A 71 -1.96 -5.56 -27.96
CA LEU A 71 -2.49 -5.87 -29.29
C LEU A 71 -3.73 -6.77 -29.20
N SER A 72 -3.70 -7.78 -28.34
CA SER A 72 -4.81 -8.73 -28.16
C SER A 72 -6.07 -8.08 -27.59
N ALA A 73 -5.93 -6.99 -26.84
CA ALA A 73 -7.03 -6.29 -26.19
C ALA A 73 -7.66 -5.18 -27.07
N LEU A 74 -7.05 -4.84 -28.21
CA LEU A 74 -7.62 -3.86 -29.15
C LEU A 74 -8.76 -4.48 -29.98
N PRO A 75 -9.68 -3.66 -30.52
CA PRO A 75 -10.69 -4.12 -31.49
C PRO A 75 -10.03 -4.74 -32.74
N ALA A 76 -10.61 -5.81 -33.29
CA ALA A 76 -10.03 -6.60 -34.38
C ALA A 76 -9.53 -5.76 -35.58
N GLU A 77 -10.28 -4.73 -35.97
CA GLU A 77 -9.89 -3.82 -37.06
C GLU A 77 -8.60 -3.06 -36.73
N LYS A 78 -8.47 -2.56 -35.50
CA LYS A 78 -7.26 -1.88 -35.03
C LYS A 78 -6.08 -2.83 -34.86
N GLN A 79 -6.30 -4.09 -34.50
CA GLN A 79 -5.22 -5.08 -34.36
C GLN A 79 -4.44 -5.25 -35.66
N ILE A 80 -5.18 -5.45 -36.76
CA ILE A 80 -4.60 -5.64 -38.11
C ILE A 80 -3.83 -4.38 -38.51
N ASP A 81 -4.43 -3.22 -38.28
CA ASP A 81 -3.88 -1.92 -38.66
C ASP A 81 -2.61 -1.54 -37.90
N VAL A 82 -2.56 -1.85 -36.60
CA VAL A 82 -1.40 -1.65 -35.74
C VAL A 82 -0.28 -2.63 -36.11
N ALA A 83 -0.59 -3.92 -36.24
CA ALA A 83 0.39 -4.94 -36.61
C ALA A 83 1.05 -4.66 -37.97
N LYS A 84 0.24 -4.26 -38.97
CA LYS A 84 0.74 -3.86 -40.30
C LYS A 84 1.68 -2.66 -40.20
N ARG A 85 1.34 -1.65 -39.39
CA ARG A 85 2.18 -0.46 -39.20
C ARG A 85 3.47 -0.81 -38.48
N MET A 86 3.43 -1.62 -37.43
CA MET A 86 4.65 -2.09 -36.75
C MET A 86 5.60 -2.81 -37.73
N ALA A 87 5.06 -3.61 -38.66
CA ALA A 87 5.87 -4.34 -39.63
C ALA A 87 6.45 -3.45 -40.76
N LEU A 88 5.77 -2.35 -41.10
CA LEU A 88 6.17 -1.43 -42.19
C LEU A 88 6.85 -0.15 -41.68
N MET A 89 6.96 0.02 -40.36
CA MET A 89 7.52 1.22 -39.78
C MET A 89 9.04 1.21 -39.89
N ASP A 90 9.56 2.15 -40.69
CA ASP A 90 10.99 2.41 -40.79
C ASP A 90 11.45 3.35 -39.65
N SER A 91 12.46 4.18 -39.90
CA SER A 91 12.95 5.15 -38.92
C SER A 91 11.95 6.28 -38.69
N THR A 92 11.46 6.40 -37.45
CA THR A 92 10.73 7.58 -36.98
C THR A 92 11.73 8.64 -36.49
N SER A 93 11.49 9.92 -36.78
CA SER A 93 12.36 11.01 -36.33
C SER A 93 12.50 11.01 -34.80
N PRO A 94 13.73 11.15 -34.25
CA PRO A 94 13.95 11.25 -32.81
C PRO A 94 13.13 12.34 -32.12
N ASP A 95 12.85 13.45 -32.81
CA ASP A 95 12.07 14.55 -32.24
C ASP A 95 10.59 14.17 -32.06
N VAL A 96 10.04 13.42 -33.03
CA VAL A 96 8.66 12.90 -32.95
C VAL A 96 8.54 11.85 -31.85
N ILE A 97 9.55 10.98 -31.71
CA ILE A 97 9.59 9.98 -30.64
C ILE A 97 9.57 10.69 -29.27
N ARG A 98 10.42 11.71 -29.07
CA ARG A 98 10.47 12.47 -27.81
C ARG A 98 9.16 13.20 -27.52
N GLU A 99 8.50 13.77 -28.53
CA GLU A 99 7.22 14.46 -28.35
C GLU A 99 6.11 13.50 -27.90
N VAL A 100 6.00 12.35 -28.55
CA VAL A 100 5.04 11.30 -28.19
C VAL A 100 5.33 10.76 -26.79
N GLU A 101 6.60 10.51 -26.48
CA GLU A 101 7.05 10.06 -25.16
C GLU A 101 6.64 11.05 -24.05
N GLN A 102 6.91 12.35 -24.23
CA GLN A 102 6.56 13.39 -23.25
C GLN A 102 5.05 13.54 -23.05
N VAL A 103 4.25 13.38 -24.10
CA VAL A 103 2.78 13.44 -23.99
C VAL A 103 2.26 12.22 -23.24
N LEU A 104 2.78 11.04 -23.55
CA LEU A 104 2.39 9.79 -22.89
C LEU A 104 2.80 9.79 -21.42
N GLU A 105 4.01 10.25 -21.09
CA GLU A 105 4.51 10.38 -19.72
C GLU A 105 3.67 11.37 -18.89
N ARG A 106 3.27 12.51 -19.48
CA ARG A 106 2.35 13.47 -18.84
C ARG A 106 0.95 12.88 -18.57
N LYS A 107 0.40 12.10 -19.52
CA LYS A 107 -0.89 11.44 -19.34
C LYS A 107 -0.83 10.34 -18.28
N LEU A 108 0.27 9.59 -18.22
CA LEU A 108 0.47 8.53 -17.22
C LEU A 108 0.72 9.12 -15.82
N SER A 109 1.56 10.15 -15.72
CA SER A 109 1.85 10.80 -14.43
C SER A 109 0.62 11.46 -13.80
N SER A 110 -0.34 11.96 -14.59
CA SER A 110 -1.57 12.55 -14.04
C SER A 110 -2.51 11.51 -13.39
N LEU A 111 -2.52 10.26 -13.85
CA LEU A 111 -3.19 9.15 -13.16
C LEU A 111 -2.31 8.51 -12.09
N ALA A 112 -0.99 8.44 -12.30
CA ALA A 112 -0.07 8.03 -11.25
C ALA A 112 -0.19 8.98 -10.04
N SER A 113 -0.49 10.27 -10.23
CA SER A 113 -0.81 11.20 -9.14
C SER A 113 -2.07 10.81 -8.36
N GLN A 114 -3.03 10.10 -8.99
CA GLN A 114 -4.18 9.51 -8.31
C GLN A 114 -3.86 8.14 -7.66
N GLU A 115 -2.89 7.38 -8.18
CA GLU A 115 -2.42 6.12 -7.58
C GLU A 115 -1.35 6.31 -6.50
N TYR A 116 -0.53 7.37 -6.54
CA TYR A 116 0.41 7.76 -5.47
C TYR A 116 -0.34 8.25 -4.22
N ALA A 117 -1.61 8.65 -4.36
CA ALA A 117 -2.51 8.81 -3.22
C ALA A 117 -2.79 7.49 -2.47
N ARG A 118 -2.39 6.33 -3.02
CA ARG A 118 -2.52 5.01 -2.36
C ARG A 118 -1.22 4.45 -1.79
N ALA A 119 -0.06 5.09 -2.01
CA ALA A 119 1.19 4.71 -1.33
C ALA A 119 1.28 5.29 0.09
N GLY A 120 0.45 6.28 0.39
CA GLY A 120 0.19 6.83 1.72
C GLY A 120 -1.31 6.83 2.02
N GLY A 121 -1.67 7.45 3.14
CA GLY A 121 -3.05 7.52 3.60
C GLY A 121 -3.22 6.91 4.97
N VAL A 122 -4.39 7.16 5.55
CA VAL A 122 -4.72 6.76 6.92
C VAL A 122 -4.57 5.25 7.10
N GLU A 123 -4.86 4.42 6.10
CA GLU A 123 -4.71 2.96 6.21
C GLU A 123 -3.24 2.52 6.35
N SER A 124 -2.31 3.13 5.59
CA SER A 124 -0.88 2.85 5.71
C SER A 124 -0.33 3.31 7.06
N VAL A 125 -0.76 4.48 7.53
CA VAL A 125 -0.41 4.99 8.86
C VAL A 125 -0.94 4.06 9.95
N VAL A 126 -2.18 3.60 9.84
CA VAL A 126 -2.78 2.61 10.76
C VAL A 126 -1.96 1.33 10.79
N LYS A 127 -1.56 0.77 9.64
CA LYS A 127 -0.71 -0.45 9.58
C LYS A 127 0.64 -0.24 10.27
N VAL A 128 1.26 0.93 10.12
CA VAL A 128 2.52 1.27 10.79
C VAL A 128 2.31 1.47 12.30
N LEU A 129 1.32 2.27 12.69
CA LEU A 129 0.97 2.51 14.11
C LEU A 129 0.58 1.23 14.83
N ASN A 130 0.04 0.26 14.10
CA ASN A 130 -0.30 -1.07 14.58
C ASN A 130 0.91 -1.97 14.87
N ALA A 131 2.07 -1.68 14.28
CA ALA A 131 3.28 -2.48 14.39
C ALA A 131 4.34 -1.87 15.33
N VAL A 132 4.22 -0.58 15.66
CA VAL A 132 5.09 0.10 16.62
C VAL A 132 4.66 -0.19 18.05
N ASP A 133 5.53 0.13 19.02
CA ASP A 133 5.17 0.06 20.43
C ASP A 133 4.16 1.15 20.82
N ARG A 134 3.37 0.88 21.87
CA ARG A 134 2.29 1.77 22.32
C ARG A 134 2.78 3.14 22.80
N GLY A 135 4.04 3.25 23.25
CA GLY A 135 4.64 4.54 23.62
C GLY A 135 4.83 5.43 22.39
N THR A 136 5.36 4.86 21.31
CA THR A 136 5.51 5.52 20.02
C THR A 136 4.14 5.85 19.41
N GLU A 137 3.21 4.89 19.41
CA GLU A 137 1.83 5.09 18.93
C GLU A 137 1.17 6.30 19.61
N LYS A 138 1.18 6.33 20.96
CA LYS A 138 0.59 7.39 21.75
C LYS A 138 1.23 8.74 21.48
N THR A 139 2.55 8.79 21.40
CA THR A 139 3.28 10.04 21.11
C THR A 139 2.89 10.62 19.76
N ILE A 140 2.79 9.75 18.73
CA ILE A 140 2.38 10.16 17.39
C ILE A 140 0.91 10.62 17.37
N LEU A 141 0.00 9.87 17.98
CA LEU A 141 -1.42 10.23 18.05
C LEU A 141 -1.67 11.52 18.85
N GLU A 142 -0.94 11.77 19.93
CA GLU A 142 -1.04 13.01 20.71
C GLU A 142 -0.55 14.22 19.90
N ALA A 143 0.55 14.07 19.17
CA ALA A 143 1.04 15.11 18.24
C ALA A 143 0.01 15.39 17.13
N LEU A 144 -0.50 14.34 16.50
CA LEU A 144 -1.53 14.45 15.46
C LEU A 144 -2.82 15.06 15.99
N THR A 145 -3.25 14.74 17.20
CA THR A 145 -4.47 15.34 17.80
C THR A 145 -4.34 16.85 17.99
N ARG A 146 -3.11 17.37 18.18
CA ARG A 146 -2.85 18.81 18.35
C ARG A 146 -2.72 19.55 17.02
N GLU A 147 -2.07 18.93 16.04
CA GLU A 147 -1.77 19.56 14.75
C GLU A 147 -2.92 19.37 13.74
N GLU A 148 -3.48 18.16 13.67
CA GLU A 148 -4.46 17.72 12.67
C GLU A 148 -5.55 16.84 13.34
N PRO A 149 -6.50 17.42 14.10
CA PRO A 149 -7.46 16.67 14.91
C PRO A 149 -8.39 15.77 14.09
N GLU A 150 -8.79 16.20 12.88
CA GLU A 150 -9.65 15.39 12.00
C GLU A 150 -8.93 14.13 11.52
N LEU A 151 -7.65 14.25 11.15
CA LEU A 151 -6.81 13.12 10.75
C LEU A 151 -6.56 12.15 11.92
N ALA A 152 -6.31 12.69 13.12
CA ALA A 152 -6.12 11.88 14.31
C ALA A 152 -7.37 11.05 14.64
N GLU A 153 -8.56 11.63 14.52
CA GLU A 153 -9.81 10.89 14.69
C GLU A 153 -10.05 9.86 13.58
N GLU A 154 -9.72 10.17 12.33
CA GLU A 154 -9.82 9.20 11.24
C GLU A 154 -8.90 7.99 11.45
N ILE A 155 -7.66 8.23 11.92
CA ILE A 155 -6.70 7.17 12.28
C ILE A 155 -7.23 6.35 13.46
N LYS A 156 -7.68 7.00 14.55
CA LYS A 156 -8.22 6.31 15.73
C LYS A 156 -9.41 5.42 15.38
N ARG A 157 -10.34 5.89 14.54
CA ARG A 157 -11.49 5.09 14.08
C ARG A 157 -11.10 3.80 13.36
N ARG A 158 -9.90 3.78 12.76
CA ARG A 158 -9.38 2.62 12.03
C ARG A 158 -8.45 1.75 12.87
N LEU A 159 -8.02 2.21 14.05
CA LEU A 159 -7.26 1.41 15.01
C LEU A 159 -8.21 0.52 15.81
N PHE A 160 -8.08 -0.79 15.69
CA PHE A 160 -8.71 -1.71 16.63
C PHE A 160 -7.90 -1.73 17.93
N THR A 161 -8.54 -1.32 19.03
CA THR A 161 -7.99 -1.31 20.38
C THR A 161 -8.50 -2.51 21.19
N PHE A 162 -7.86 -2.79 22.32
CA PHE A 162 -8.31 -3.88 23.21
C PHE A 162 -9.73 -3.64 23.74
N GLU A 163 -10.14 -2.38 23.93
CA GLU A 163 -11.49 -2.03 24.38
C GLU A 163 -12.55 -2.33 23.31
N ASP A 164 -12.20 -2.30 22.03
CA ASP A 164 -13.12 -2.59 20.92
C ASP A 164 -13.55 -4.06 20.85
N ILE A 165 -12.97 -4.94 21.68
CA ILE A 165 -13.42 -6.33 21.83
C ILE A 165 -14.92 -6.42 22.17
N VAL A 166 -15.48 -5.40 22.84
CA VAL A 166 -16.92 -5.35 23.15
C VAL A 166 -17.79 -5.31 21.89
N GLN A 167 -17.26 -4.77 20.79
CA GLN A 167 -17.96 -4.63 19.50
C GLN A 167 -17.93 -5.92 18.68
N LEU A 168 -17.03 -6.86 19.00
CA LEU A 168 -16.96 -8.15 18.32
C LEU A 168 -18.20 -9.00 18.64
N ASP A 169 -18.64 -9.79 17.68
CA ASP A 169 -19.68 -10.78 17.93
C ASP A 169 -19.14 -11.92 18.84
N ASP A 170 -20.05 -12.65 19.48
CA ASP A 170 -19.66 -13.69 20.45
C ASP A 170 -18.83 -14.80 19.78
N ARG A 171 -19.05 -15.07 18.49
CA ARG A 171 -18.26 -16.05 17.73
C ARG A 171 -16.82 -15.59 17.51
N ALA A 172 -16.60 -14.33 17.12
CA ALA A 172 -15.25 -13.78 16.99
C ALA A 172 -14.51 -13.79 18.33
N VAL A 173 -15.18 -13.38 19.42
CA VAL A 173 -14.56 -13.42 20.76
C VAL A 173 -14.15 -14.84 21.15
N MET A 174 -15.03 -15.83 20.96
CA MET A 174 -14.68 -17.24 21.22
C MET A 174 -13.52 -17.74 20.36
N ARG A 175 -13.42 -17.29 19.10
CA ARG A 175 -12.33 -17.68 18.20
C ARG A 175 -10.99 -17.09 18.64
N VAL A 176 -10.98 -15.81 19.01
CA VAL A 176 -9.80 -15.11 19.54
C VAL A 176 -9.32 -15.77 20.82
N LEU A 177 -10.23 -16.05 21.77
CA LEU A 177 -9.90 -16.66 23.05
C LEU A 177 -9.25 -18.06 22.95
N ARG A 178 -9.37 -18.75 21.82
CA ARG A 178 -8.68 -20.04 21.58
C ARG A 178 -7.18 -19.88 21.29
N GLU A 179 -6.76 -18.71 20.82
CA GLU A 179 -5.35 -18.41 20.51
C GLU A 179 -4.65 -17.66 21.66
N VAL A 180 -5.41 -17.24 22.68
CA VAL A 180 -4.89 -16.48 23.82
C VAL A 180 -4.57 -17.41 24.99
N ASP A 181 -3.42 -17.21 25.62
CA ASP A 181 -3.05 -17.94 26.84
C ASP A 181 -3.92 -17.49 28.03
N LEU A 182 -4.84 -18.37 28.43
CA LEU A 182 -5.78 -18.16 29.53
C LEU A 182 -5.10 -18.02 30.90
N ASN A 183 -3.90 -18.57 31.08
CA ASN A 183 -3.22 -18.59 32.38
C ASN A 183 -2.19 -17.46 32.52
N ARG A 184 -1.82 -16.81 31.41
CA ARG A 184 -0.76 -15.79 31.42
C ARG A 184 -1.18 -14.46 30.80
N ASP A 185 -1.50 -14.47 29.51
CA ASP A 185 -1.68 -13.24 28.75
C ASP A 185 -3.10 -12.64 29.01
N LEU A 186 -4.15 -13.47 29.08
CA LEU A 186 -5.51 -12.97 29.37
C LEU A 186 -5.69 -12.40 30.80
N PRO A 187 -5.20 -13.05 31.87
CA PRO A 187 -5.27 -12.50 33.23
C PRO A 187 -4.55 -11.15 33.37
N LEU A 188 -3.38 -11.01 32.72
CA LEU A 188 -2.63 -9.75 32.68
C LEU A 188 -3.42 -8.66 31.96
N ALA A 189 -3.92 -8.95 30.75
CA ALA A 189 -4.65 -7.99 29.93
C ALA A 189 -5.93 -7.47 30.61
N LEU A 190 -6.62 -8.34 31.38
CA LEU A 190 -7.86 -7.99 32.08
C LEU A 190 -7.66 -7.19 33.37
N LYS A 191 -6.43 -7.06 33.88
CA LYS A 191 -6.17 -6.39 35.16
C LYS A 191 -6.58 -4.92 35.16
N VAL A 192 -6.42 -4.23 34.03
CA VAL A 192 -6.77 -2.81 33.83
C VAL A 192 -7.90 -2.62 32.79
N ALA A 193 -8.49 -3.73 32.33
CA ALA A 193 -9.60 -3.68 31.37
C ALA A 193 -10.88 -3.11 31.99
N SER A 194 -11.72 -2.49 31.15
CA SER A 194 -13.05 -2.05 31.57
C SER A 194 -13.95 -3.22 31.98
N GLU A 195 -14.96 -2.93 32.80
CA GLU A 195 -15.96 -3.93 33.22
C GLU A 195 -16.76 -4.47 32.02
N ASP A 196 -16.92 -3.69 30.96
CA ASP A 196 -17.61 -4.12 29.73
C ASP A 196 -16.80 -5.19 29.00
N VAL A 197 -15.50 -4.97 28.82
CA VAL A 197 -14.59 -5.97 28.25
C VAL A 197 -14.58 -7.23 29.11
N ARG A 198 -14.43 -7.10 30.44
CA ARG A 198 -14.45 -8.27 31.35
C ARG A 198 -15.73 -9.08 31.20
N ARG A 199 -16.89 -8.43 31.21
CA ARG A 199 -18.18 -9.10 31.03
C ARG A 199 -18.28 -9.79 29.68
N LYS A 200 -17.83 -9.14 28.61
CA LYS A 200 -17.82 -9.73 27.25
C LYS A 200 -16.94 -10.97 27.18
N ILE A 201 -15.75 -10.94 27.78
CA ILE A 201 -14.85 -12.10 27.85
C ILE A 201 -15.46 -13.22 28.69
N TYR A 202 -15.93 -12.95 29.90
CA TYR A 202 -16.52 -13.98 30.78
C TYR A 202 -17.75 -14.65 30.15
N LYS A 203 -18.61 -13.88 29.45
CA LYS A 203 -19.77 -14.42 28.73
C LYS A 203 -19.37 -15.48 27.69
N ASN A 204 -18.20 -15.32 27.08
CA ASN A 204 -17.70 -16.16 26.00
C ASN A 204 -16.75 -17.27 26.48
N LEU A 205 -16.59 -17.43 27.79
CA LEU A 205 -15.82 -18.51 28.41
C LEU A 205 -16.74 -19.53 29.08
N SER A 206 -16.27 -20.77 29.21
CA SER A 206 -16.94 -21.76 30.04
C SER A 206 -16.83 -21.39 31.53
N LYS A 207 -17.79 -21.82 32.37
CA LYS A 207 -17.77 -21.54 33.81
C LYS A 207 -16.42 -21.88 34.46
N ARG A 208 -15.87 -23.06 34.13
CA ARG A 208 -14.55 -23.50 34.61
C ARG A 208 -13.42 -22.58 34.16
N ALA A 209 -13.44 -22.11 32.92
CA ALA A 209 -12.42 -21.20 32.40
C ALA A 209 -12.50 -19.81 33.05
N VAL A 210 -13.71 -19.34 33.38
CA VAL A 210 -13.91 -18.10 34.16
C VAL A 210 -13.35 -18.25 35.56
N GLU A 211 -13.61 -19.37 36.23
CA GLU A 211 -13.06 -19.67 37.57
C GLU A 211 -11.52 -19.67 37.54
N THR A 212 -10.90 -20.39 36.60
CA THR A 212 -9.44 -20.40 36.43
C THR A 212 -8.89 -19.00 36.16
N LEU A 213 -9.52 -18.24 35.26
CA LEU A 213 -9.09 -16.87 34.95
C LEU A 213 -9.16 -15.95 36.18
N GLN A 214 -10.20 -16.08 37.00
CA GLN A 214 -10.34 -15.29 38.23
C GLN A 214 -9.29 -15.68 39.28
N GLU A 215 -8.97 -16.97 39.41
CA GLU A 215 -7.89 -17.46 40.27
C GLU A 215 -6.54 -16.89 39.83
N GLU A 216 -6.19 -17.01 38.55
CA GLU A 216 -4.95 -16.47 37.97
C GLU A 216 -4.85 -14.95 38.16
N MET A 217 -5.93 -14.21 37.95
CA MET A 217 -5.98 -12.77 38.22
C MET A 217 -5.77 -12.43 39.71
N GLY A 218 -6.15 -13.32 40.62
CA GLY A 218 -5.91 -13.21 42.06
C GLY A 218 -4.45 -13.46 42.45
N TYR A 219 -3.77 -14.38 41.74
CA TYR A 219 -2.34 -14.64 41.90
C TYR A 219 -1.44 -13.56 41.29
N LEU A 220 -1.93 -12.86 40.26
CA LEU A 220 -1.31 -11.64 39.76
C LEU A 220 -1.39 -10.54 40.84
N GLY A 221 -0.33 -10.42 41.64
CA GLY A 221 -0.12 -9.32 42.55
C GLY A 221 0.05 -7.97 41.81
N PRO A 222 0.85 -7.04 42.34
CA PRO A 222 1.16 -5.79 41.64
C PRO A 222 1.89 -6.09 40.31
N VAL A 223 1.28 -5.71 39.19
CA VAL A 223 1.84 -5.87 37.84
C VAL A 223 2.25 -4.52 37.28
N ARG A 224 3.28 -4.49 36.42
CA ARG A 224 3.68 -3.24 35.77
C ARG A 224 2.70 -2.93 34.64
N LEU A 225 2.38 -1.65 34.47
CA LEU A 225 1.47 -1.19 33.41
C LEU A 225 1.96 -1.66 32.01
N ARG A 226 3.28 -1.61 31.78
CA ARG A 226 3.89 -2.10 30.55
C ARG A 226 3.58 -3.56 30.25
N ASP A 227 3.60 -4.44 31.26
CA ASP A 227 3.33 -5.87 31.07
C ASP A 227 1.87 -6.11 30.70
N VAL A 228 0.95 -5.30 31.24
CA VAL A 228 -0.47 -5.31 30.90
C VAL A 228 -0.67 -4.85 29.45
N GLU A 229 -0.04 -3.75 29.05
CA GLU A 229 -0.12 -3.21 27.69
C GLU A 229 0.46 -4.20 26.66
N GLU A 230 1.58 -4.85 26.95
CA GLU A 230 2.15 -5.89 26.09
C GLU A 230 1.18 -7.07 25.94
N ALA A 231 0.50 -7.50 27.01
CA ALA A 231 -0.51 -8.55 26.94
C ALA A 231 -1.75 -8.14 26.13
N GLN A 232 -2.25 -6.92 26.32
CA GLN A 232 -3.35 -6.37 25.52
C GLN A 232 -2.99 -6.28 24.04
N GLN A 233 -1.78 -5.81 23.72
CA GLN A 233 -1.31 -5.69 22.34
C GLN A 233 -1.20 -7.05 21.65
N LYS A 234 -0.74 -8.09 22.36
CA LYS A 234 -0.74 -9.46 21.82
C LYS A 234 -2.15 -9.92 21.43
N ILE A 235 -3.15 -9.66 22.27
CA ILE A 235 -4.54 -10.04 21.98
C ILE A 235 -5.05 -9.26 20.76
N VAL A 236 -4.79 -7.96 20.68
CA VAL A 236 -5.12 -7.13 19.51
C VAL A 236 -4.47 -7.67 18.23
N ASN A 237 -3.20 -8.11 18.30
CA ASN A 237 -2.50 -8.70 17.16
C ASN A 237 -3.12 -10.04 16.72
N ILE A 238 -3.61 -10.85 17.67
CA ILE A 238 -4.34 -12.09 17.38
C ILE A 238 -5.65 -11.78 16.64
N VAL A 239 -6.43 -10.80 17.11
CA VAL A 239 -7.66 -10.35 16.44
C VAL A 239 -7.36 -10.00 14.98
N ARG A 240 -6.32 -9.19 14.74
CA ARG A 240 -5.95 -8.78 13.38
C ARG A 240 -5.54 -9.94 12.50
N LYS A 241 -4.74 -10.87 13.02
CA LYS A 241 -4.33 -12.05 12.27
C LYS A 241 -5.54 -12.90 11.84
N LEU A 242 -6.53 -13.02 12.72
CA LEU A 242 -7.78 -13.73 12.43
C LEU A 242 -8.70 -12.97 11.47
N GLU A 243 -8.67 -11.63 11.51
CA GLU A 243 -9.39 -10.77 10.57
C GLU A 243 -8.78 -10.86 9.17
N GLU A 244 -7.45 -10.80 9.07
CA GLU A 244 -6.69 -10.97 7.83
C GLU A 244 -6.89 -12.35 7.20
N SER A 245 -7.05 -13.40 8.01
CA SER A 245 -7.39 -14.75 7.52
C SER A 245 -8.88 -14.92 7.15
N GLY A 246 -9.72 -13.92 7.43
CA GLY A 246 -11.16 -13.97 7.21
C GLY A 246 -11.91 -14.87 8.20
N GLU A 247 -11.28 -15.29 9.29
CA GLU A 247 -11.91 -16.13 10.33
C GLU A 247 -12.82 -15.32 11.26
N ILE A 248 -12.56 -14.02 11.40
CA ILE A 248 -13.42 -13.09 12.14
C ILE A 248 -13.68 -11.84 11.30
N VAL A 249 -14.80 -11.17 11.58
CA VAL A 249 -15.14 -9.87 10.99
C VAL A 249 -15.16 -8.84 12.11
N VAL A 250 -14.41 -7.76 11.94
CA VAL A 250 -14.36 -6.65 12.89
C VAL A 250 -15.15 -5.49 12.32
N VAL A 251 -16.28 -5.16 12.94
CA VAL A 251 -17.04 -3.96 12.57
C VAL A 251 -16.35 -2.77 13.19
N ARG A 252 -15.63 -1.99 12.38
CA ARG A 252 -15.02 -0.73 12.80
C ARG A 252 -16.04 0.39 12.58
N GLY A 253 -16.22 1.28 13.55
CA GLY A 253 -17.27 2.31 13.57
C GLY A 253 -17.21 3.35 12.44
N GLY A 254 -17.54 2.94 11.21
CA GLY A 254 -17.70 3.75 10.01
C GLY A 254 -18.35 2.93 8.89
N GLU A 255 -19.58 3.31 8.54
CA GLU A 255 -20.33 3.08 7.28
C GLU A 255 -19.95 1.92 6.34
N ASP A 256 -19.82 0.69 6.84
CA ASP A 256 -20.06 -0.49 5.99
C ASP A 256 -21.16 -1.33 6.63
N GLU A 257 -22.39 -0.87 6.41
CA GLU A 257 -23.58 -1.71 6.46
C GLU A 257 -23.43 -2.83 5.43
N LEU A 258 -22.96 -4.00 5.86
CA LEU A 258 -23.21 -5.24 5.13
C LEU A 258 -24.70 -5.56 5.24
N VAL A 259 -25.45 -5.13 4.24
CA VAL A 259 -26.81 -5.59 3.97
C VAL A 259 -26.73 -7.07 3.58
N VAL A 260 -27.44 -7.92 4.33
CA VAL A 260 -27.76 -9.31 3.96
C VAL A 260 -29.12 -9.34 3.27
#